data_AF-A0ABD0P0V6-F1
#
_entry.id   AF-A0ABD0P0V6-F1
#
_cell.length_a   1.000
_cell.length_b   1.000
_cell.length_c   1.000
_cell.angle_alpha   90.00
_cell.angle_beta   90.00
_cell.angle_gamma   90.00
#
_symmetry.space_group_name_H-M   'P 1'
#
loop_
_entity.id
_entity.type
_entity.pdbx_description
1 polymer ?
#
loop_
_entity_poly.entity_id
_entity_poly.type
_entity_poly.pdbx_seq_one_letter_code
_entity_poly.pdbx_strand_id
1 'polypeptide(L)' 'ASALVHTADLHSWCKSCGPQPANCKSNQCIVNCSVSKVCPSPDDVCAAV' A
#
# COMPACT_ATOMS: atom_id res chain seq x y z
N ALA A 1 -31.82 7.36 7.39
CA ALA A 1 -30.62 6.93 8.13
C ALA A 1 -29.91 5.89 7.27
N SER A 2 -28.77 6.26 6.67
CA SER A 2 -28.09 5.38 5.73
C SER A 2 -27.44 4.23 6.47
N ALA A 3 -27.94 3.03 6.19
CA ALA A 3 -27.36 1.78 6.60
C ALA A 3 -26.05 1.55 5.85
N LEU A 4 -25.03 1.07 6.56
CA LEU A 4 -24.33 -0.19 6.29
C LEU A 4 -23.20 -0.32 7.30
N VAL A 5 -23.43 -1.21 8.27
CA VAL A 5 -22.40 -1.71 9.18
C VAL A 5 -21.44 -2.54 8.35
N HIS A 6 -20.35 -1.93 7.89
CA HIS A 6 -19.14 -2.65 7.53
C HIS A 6 -18.11 -2.28 8.58
N THR A 7 -17.91 -3.15 9.56
CA THR A 7 -16.64 -3.21 10.27
C THR A 7 -15.60 -3.69 9.25
N ALA A 8 -15.26 -2.83 8.29
CA ALA A 8 -14.20 -3.09 7.35
C ALA A 8 -12.93 -3.23 8.19
N ASP A 9 -12.23 -4.33 8.01
CA ASP A 9 -10.87 -4.50 8.49
C ASP A 9 -10.08 -3.26 8.02
N LEU A 10 -9.87 -2.30 8.92
CA LEU A 10 -9.25 -0.99 8.66
C LEU A 10 -7.74 -1.13 8.44
N HIS A 11 -7.24 -2.36 8.27
CA HIS A 11 -5.86 -2.55 7.91
C HIS A 11 -5.65 -2.16 6.45
N SER A 12 -4.83 -1.13 6.27
CA SER A 12 -4.29 -0.76 4.97
C SER A 12 -3.54 -1.94 4.34
N TRP A 13 -3.55 -2.00 3.01
CA TRP A 13 -2.76 -2.98 2.25
C TRP A 13 -1.64 -2.26 1.51
N CYS A 14 -0.40 -2.59 1.89
CA CYS A 14 0.81 -1.98 1.41
C CYS A 14 1.47 -2.87 0.33
N LYS A 15 2.02 -2.27 -0.74
CA LYS A 15 3.00 -2.97 -1.57
C LYS A 15 4.30 -3.11 -0.77
N SER A 16 4.73 -4.35 -0.54
CA SER A 16 5.89 -4.65 0.29
C SER A 16 6.83 -5.57 -0.47
N CYS A 17 7.97 -5.03 -0.85
CA CYS A 17 8.97 -5.64 -1.72
C CYS A 17 10.34 -5.31 -1.12
N GLY A 18 11.32 -6.19 -1.34
CA GLY A 18 12.71 -5.83 -1.07
C GLY A 18 13.20 -4.71 -2.00
N PRO A 19 14.46 -4.28 -1.85
CA PRO A 19 15.08 -3.34 -2.77
C PRO A 19 14.95 -3.85 -4.21
N GLN A 20 14.34 -3.05 -5.08
CA GLN A 20 14.18 -3.38 -6.50
C GLN A 20 14.58 -2.19 -7.38
N PRO A 21 15.07 -2.47 -8.60
CA PRO A 21 15.23 -1.42 -9.60
C PRO A 21 13.89 -0.74 -9.89
N ALA A 22 13.89 0.58 -9.86
CA ALA A 22 12.75 1.39 -10.26
C ALA A 22 13.07 2.12 -11.56
N ASN A 23 12.10 2.23 -12.45
CA ASN A 23 12.22 3.10 -13.62
C ASN A 23 11.58 4.44 -13.29
N CYS A 24 12.41 5.45 -13.05
CA CYS A 24 11.97 6.80 -12.68
C CYS A 24 12.15 7.77 -13.84
N LYS A 25 11.09 8.49 -14.18
CA LYS A 25 11.11 9.57 -15.18
C LYS A 25 10.49 10.82 -14.57
N SER A 26 11.32 11.87 -14.43
CA SER A 26 10.95 13.13 -13.78
C SER A 26 10.45 12.93 -12.35
N ASN A 27 9.13 13.06 -12.10
CA ASN A 27 8.50 12.95 -10.79
C ASN A 27 7.70 11.64 -10.61
N GLN A 28 7.82 10.69 -11.55
CA GLN A 28 7.10 9.44 -11.54
C GLN A 28 8.07 8.27 -11.55
N CYS A 29 7.87 7.33 -10.63
CA CYS A 29 8.62 6.08 -10.57
C CYS A 29 7.65 4.91 -10.75
N ILE A 30 8.03 3.95 -11.59
CA ILE A 30 7.31 2.71 -11.78
C ILE A 30 8.16 1.60 -11.16
N VAL A 31 7.60 0.92 -10.17
CA VAL A 31 8.20 -0.25 -9.53
C VAL A 31 7.40 -1.49 -9.90
N ASN A 32 8.08 -2.57 -10.29
CA ASN A 32 7.42 -3.82 -10.61
C ASN A 32 7.26 -4.69 -9.35
N CYS A 33 6.40 -4.24 -8.44
CA CYS A 33 6.11 -4.96 -7.20
C CYS A 33 4.66 -5.46 -7.15
N SER A 34 4.51 -6.76 -7.35
CA SER A 34 3.19 -7.41 -7.30
C SER A 34 2.78 -7.84 -5.89
N VAL A 35 3.71 -7.89 -4.93
CA VAL A 35 3.46 -8.38 -3.57
C VAL A 35 2.75 -7.30 -2.74
N SER A 36 1.52 -7.60 -2.34
CA SER A 36 0.78 -6.81 -1.34
C SER A 36 0.79 -7.54 0.00
N LYS A 37 0.91 -6.78 1.08
CA LYS A 37 0.83 -7.25 2.46
C LYS A 37 -0.10 -6.35 3.25
N VAL A 38 -0.81 -6.94 4.20
CA VAL A 38 -1.54 -6.16 5.21
C VAL A 38 -0.52 -5.38 6.05
N CYS A 39 -0.74 -4.08 6.23
CA CYS A 39 0.12 -3.29 7.10
C CYS A 39 -0.14 -3.75 8.56
N PRO A 40 0.88 -3.78 9.44
CA PRO A 40 0.77 -4.46 10.74
C PRO A 40 -0.13 -3.72 11.75
N SER A 41 -0.29 -2.40 11.62
CA SER A 41 -1.27 -1.60 12.36
C SER A 41 -2.27 -0.94 11.41
N PRO A 42 -3.51 -0.68 11.86
CA PRO A 42 -4.51 -0.01 11.03
C PRO A 42 -4.14 1.44 10.68
N ASP A 43 -3.35 2.10 11.55
CA ASP A 43 -2.85 3.46 11.31
C ASP A 43 -1.57 3.52 10.46
N ASP A 44 -0.99 2.37 10.08
CA ASP A 44 0.20 2.33 9.23
C ASP A 44 -0.13 2.75 7.79
N VAL A 45 0.76 3.56 7.21
CA VAL A 45 0.67 4.04 5.82
C VAL A 45 1.75 3.43 4.94
N CYS A 46 1.47 3.35 3.64
CA CYS A 46 2.45 2.86 2.66
C CYS A 46 3.55 3.89 2.45
N ALA A 47 4.80 3.53 2.70
CA ALA A 47 5.96 4.32 2.32
C ALA A 47 6.64 3.73 1.08
N ALA A 48 7.06 4.60 0.16
CA ALA A 48 7.93 4.26 -0.96
C ALA A 48 9.05 5.32 -1.04
N VAL A 49 10.27 4.88 -1.32
CA VAL A 49 11.49 5.71 -1.38
C VAL A 49 12.19 5.58 -2.70
#